data_AF-A0A0A2VN26-F1
#
_entry.id   AF-A0A0A2VN26-F1
#
_cell.length_a   1.000
_cell.length_b   1.000
_cell.length_c   1.000
_cell.angle_alpha   90.00
_cell.angle_beta   90.00
_cell.angle_gamma   90.00
#
_symmetry.space_group_name_H-M   'P 1'
#
loop_
_entity.id
_entity.type
_entity.pdbx_description
1 polymer ?
#
loop_
_entity_poly.entity_id
_entity_poly.type
_entity_poly.pdbx_seq_one_letter_code
_entity_poly.pdbx_strand_id
1 'polypeptide(L)'
;MSANYWDSTQRRYWLFTKDQLNTMRSKLEQDNIDLVRMFPLSQPRHLAIFFNQQLIRLGKRLTIRQQAMATAQVYLKRFYSRVEIRRTNPYLVITTAIYLACKMEESPQHIRLIVTEARQLWQDFIGLDTSRIGDPTGPSPRSAASSPLSTRTSSSPSQSSTTTT
;
A
#
# COMPACT_ATOMS: atom_id res chain seq x y z
N MET A 1 -2.47 -4.31 30.08
CA MET A 1 -3.17 -5.41 30.79
C MET A 1 -3.77 -6.35 29.76
N SER A 2 -3.68 -7.66 29.93
CA SER A 2 -4.34 -8.64 29.06
C SER A 2 -5.54 -9.25 29.75
N ALA A 3 -6.74 -9.04 29.21
CA ALA A 3 -7.97 -9.71 29.63
C ALA A 3 -7.98 -11.20 29.23
N ASN A 4 -9.07 -11.92 29.53
CA ASN A 4 -9.20 -13.35 29.21
C ASN A 4 -8.99 -13.63 27.71
N TYR A 5 -7.89 -14.32 27.37
CA TYR A 5 -7.59 -14.72 25.99
C TYR A 5 -8.63 -15.69 25.42
N TRP A 6 -9.22 -16.55 26.25
CA TRP A 6 -10.12 -17.63 25.81
C TRP A 6 -11.42 -17.11 25.21
N ASP A 7 -11.87 -15.92 25.62
CA ASP A 7 -13.04 -15.22 25.06
C ASP A 7 -12.71 -14.15 24.03
N SER A 8 -11.43 -13.92 23.77
CA SER A 8 -10.97 -12.84 22.89
C SER A 8 -11.42 -13.04 21.43
N THR A 9 -11.70 -11.92 20.75
CA THR A 9 -11.94 -11.87 19.30
C THR A 9 -10.73 -12.35 18.48
N GLN A 10 -9.52 -12.22 19.03
CA GLN A 10 -8.29 -12.80 18.48
C GLN A 10 -8.39 -14.32 18.37
N ARG A 11 -8.76 -15.02 19.45
CA ARG A 11 -8.95 -16.48 19.42
C ARG A 11 -10.11 -16.89 18.51
N ARG A 12 -11.24 -16.18 18.59
CA ARG A 12 -12.48 -16.56 17.88
C ARG A 12 -12.43 -16.37 16.35
N TYR A 13 -11.70 -15.37 15.84
CA TYR A 13 -11.77 -14.98 14.42
C TYR A 13 -10.43 -14.87 13.68
N TRP A 14 -9.29 -14.94 14.40
CA TRP A 14 -7.96 -14.69 13.84
C TRP A 14 -6.91 -15.76 14.21
N LEU A 15 -7.36 -16.86 14.83
CA LEU A 15 -6.55 -18.05 15.06
C LEU A 15 -6.89 -19.09 14.00
N PHE A 16 -5.91 -19.48 13.18
CA PHE A 16 -6.07 -20.44 12.09
C PHE A 16 -5.03 -21.56 12.21
N THR A 17 -5.37 -22.75 11.73
CA THR A 17 -4.36 -23.80 11.51
C THR A 17 -3.49 -23.44 10.31
N LYS A 18 -2.30 -24.07 10.22
CA LYS A 18 -1.37 -23.90 9.09
C LYS A 18 -2.07 -24.18 7.76
N ASP A 19 -2.89 -25.23 7.71
CA ASP A 19 -3.54 -25.69 6.48
C ASP A 19 -4.71 -24.78 6.10
N GLN A 20 -5.54 -24.35 7.05
CA GLN A 20 -6.58 -23.33 6.82
C GLN A 20 -5.97 -22.05 6.22
N LEU A 21 -4.85 -21.59 6.78
CA LEU A 21 -4.18 -20.38 6.34
C LEU A 21 -3.54 -20.55 4.94
N ASN A 22 -2.99 -21.71 4.65
CA ASN A 22 -2.52 -22.06 3.30
C ASN A 22 -3.68 -22.08 2.28
N THR A 23 -4.77 -22.78 2.58
CA THR A 23 -5.96 -22.83 1.72
C THR A 23 -6.53 -21.44 1.45
N MET A 24 -6.60 -20.57 2.46
CA MET A 24 -7.01 -19.16 2.28
C MET A 24 -6.09 -18.40 1.32
N ARG A 25 -4.77 -18.58 1.43
CA ARG A 25 -3.80 -17.94 0.51
C ARG A 25 -3.90 -18.47 -0.91
N SER A 26 -3.95 -19.80 -1.09
CA SER A 26 -4.06 -20.40 -2.42
C SER A 26 -5.38 -20.03 -3.10
N LYS A 27 -6.48 -19.94 -2.36
CA LYS A 27 -7.74 -19.40 -2.89
C LYS A 27 -7.59 -17.94 -3.33
N LEU A 28 -6.97 -17.11 -2.48
CA LEU A 28 -6.77 -15.68 -2.77
C LEU A 28 -5.89 -15.49 -4.03
N GLU A 29 -4.82 -16.27 -4.20
CA GLU A 29 -4.00 -16.27 -5.42
C GLU A 29 -4.81 -16.74 -6.65
N GLN A 30 -5.64 -17.78 -6.51
CA GLN A 30 -6.50 -18.29 -7.59
C GLN A 30 -7.57 -17.27 -8.02
N ASP A 31 -8.20 -16.58 -7.06
CA ASP A 31 -9.17 -15.50 -7.29
C ASP A 31 -8.53 -14.26 -7.97
N ASN A 32 -7.19 -14.22 -8.08
CA ASN A 32 -6.40 -13.12 -8.64
C ASN A 32 -5.43 -13.59 -9.74
N ILE A 33 -5.65 -14.77 -10.34
CA ILE A 33 -4.64 -15.50 -11.12
C ILE A 33 -3.96 -14.68 -12.24
N ASP A 34 -4.69 -13.77 -12.90
CA ASP A 34 -4.12 -12.91 -13.95
C ASP A 34 -3.08 -11.93 -13.41
N LEU A 35 -3.33 -11.35 -12.23
CA LEU A 35 -2.36 -10.49 -11.53
C LEU A 35 -1.16 -11.31 -11.03
N VAL A 36 -1.39 -12.54 -10.58
CA VAL A 36 -0.33 -13.46 -10.13
C VAL A 36 0.61 -13.81 -11.30
N ARG A 37 0.05 -14.09 -12.47
CA ARG A 37 0.80 -14.42 -13.70
C ARG A 37 1.56 -13.21 -14.25
N MET A 38 0.93 -12.04 -14.28
CA MET A 38 1.54 -10.81 -14.81
C MET A 38 2.67 -10.28 -13.90
N PHE A 39 2.54 -10.45 -12.58
CA PHE A 39 3.54 -10.03 -11.60
C PHE A 39 3.87 -11.18 -10.62
N PRO A 40 4.79 -12.08 -10.99
CA PRO A 40 5.27 -13.13 -10.08
C PRO A 40 5.99 -12.49 -8.89
N LEU A 41 5.66 -12.95 -7.68
CA LEU A 41 6.26 -12.48 -6.42
C LEU A 41 7.09 -13.60 -5.77
N SER A 42 8.04 -13.19 -4.93
CA SER A 42 8.83 -14.13 -4.12
C SER A 42 7.98 -14.82 -3.05
N GLN A 43 8.48 -15.96 -2.54
CA GLN A 43 7.74 -16.76 -1.55
C GLN A 43 7.27 -15.91 -0.35
N PRO A 44 6.07 -16.16 0.22
CA PRO A 44 5.49 -15.33 1.29
C PRO A 44 6.38 -15.09 2.52
N ARG A 45 7.35 -15.98 2.80
CA ARG A 45 8.34 -15.80 3.86
C ARG A 45 9.28 -14.60 3.59
N HIS A 46 9.76 -14.44 2.37
CA HIS A 46 10.64 -13.33 2.00
C HIS A 46 9.89 -12.00 2.05
N LEU A 47 8.66 -11.96 1.54
CA LEU A 47 7.77 -10.82 1.66
C LEU A 47 7.52 -10.45 3.12
N ALA A 48 7.24 -11.44 3.99
CA ALA A 48 7.09 -11.20 5.43
C ALA A 48 8.36 -10.60 6.07
N ILE A 49 9.56 -11.08 5.73
CA ILE A 49 10.81 -10.49 6.22
C ILE A 49 10.94 -9.04 5.76
N PHE A 50 10.69 -8.76 4.49
CA PHE A 50 10.71 -7.41 3.92
C PHE A 50 9.73 -6.46 4.65
N PHE A 51 8.46 -6.86 4.81
CA PHE A 51 7.46 -6.06 5.53
C PHE A 51 7.89 -5.72 6.96
N ASN A 52 8.48 -6.68 7.68
CA ASN A 52 9.01 -6.45 9.03
C ASN A 52 10.16 -5.44 9.03
N GLN A 53 11.11 -5.56 8.09
CA GLN A 53 12.23 -4.62 7.97
C GLN A 53 11.74 -3.20 7.66
N GLN A 54 10.82 -3.03 6.71
CA GLN A 54 10.26 -1.72 6.35
C GLN A 54 9.48 -1.09 7.51
N LEU A 55 8.64 -1.87 8.21
CA LEU A 55 7.92 -1.42 9.40
C LEU A 55 8.89 -0.98 10.50
N ILE A 56 9.92 -1.78 10.82
CA ILE A 56 10.94 -1.45 11.84
C ILE A 56 11.71 -0.18 11.46
N ARG A 57 12.06 0.02 10.18
CA ARG A 57 12.74 1.23 9.71
C ARG A 57 11.91 2.49 9.96
N LEU A 58 10.63 2.50 9.57
CA LEU A 58 9.75 3.66 9.79
C LEU A 58 9.47 3.88 11.29
N GLY A 59 9.19 2.80 12.04
CA GLY A 59 8.93 2.87 13.48
C GLY A 59 10.09 3.39 14.31
N LYS A 60 11.33 3.07 13.94
CA LYS A 60 12.54 3.64 14.58
C LYS A 60 12.65 5.15 14.36
N ARG A 61 12.38 5.66 13.14
CA ARG A 61 12.41 7.10 12.85
C ARG A 61 11.33 7.87 13.62
N LEU A 62 10.14 7.28 13.75
CA LEU A 62 9.03 7.83 14.51
C LEU A 62 9.12 7.58 16.03
N THR A 63 10.18 6.93 16.52
CA THR A 63 10.39 6.57 17.94
C THR A 63 9.21 5.81 18.59
N ILE A 64 8.55 4.93 17.83
CA ILE A 64 7.32 4.26 18.25
C ILE A 64 7.61 3.13 19.25
N ARG A 65 6.77 3.02 20.29
CA ARG A 65 6.85 1.96 21.30
C ARG A 65 6.66 0.56 20.70
N GLN A 66 7.38 -0.43 21.23
CA GLN A 66 7.37 -1.81 20.72
C GLN A 66 5.96 -2.46 20.70
N GLN A 67 5.06 -2.04 21.60
CA GLN A 67 3.66 -2.49 21.65
C GLN A 67 2.89 -2.08 20.38
N ALA A 68 2.87 -0.79 20.04
CA ALA A 68 2.29 -0.29 18.78
C ALA A 68 2.95 -0.89 17.53
N MET A 69 4.26 -1.13 17.58
CA MET A 69 4.98 -1.81 16.50
C MET A 69 4.50 -3.26 16.28
N ALA A 70 4.30 -4.01 17.36
CA ALA A 70 3.77 -5.37 17.28
C ALA A 70 2.32 -5.38 16.76
N THR A 71 1.49 -4.45 17.21
CA THR A 71 0.09 -4.33 16.76
C THR A 71 -0.01 -3.94 15.28
N ALA A 72 0.84 -3.02 14.79
CA ALA A 72 0.94 -2.70 13.36
C ALA A 72 1.39 -3.91 12.52
N GLN A 73 2.32 -4.72 13.02
CA GLN A 73 2.75 -5.97 12.38
C GLN A 73 1.60 -6.99 12.30
N VAL A 74 0.74 -7.07 13.32
CA VAL A 74 -0.48 -7.91 13.28
C VAL A 74 -1.46 -7.39 12.24
N TYR A 75 -1.69 -6.07 12.14
CA TYR A 75 -2.58 -5.48 11.14
C TYR A 75 -2.14 -5.79 9.71
N LEU A 76 -0.85 -5.64 9.38
CA LEU A 76 -0.30 -6.03 8.08
C LEU A 76 -0.53 -7.51 7.74
N LYS A 77 -0.26 -8.41 8.69
CA LYS A 77 -0.48 -9.86 8.49
C LYS A 77 -1.95 -10.18 8.26
N ARG A 78 -2.86 -9.54 9.00
CA ARG A 78 -4.31 -9.72 8.87
C ARG A 78 -4.84 -9.19 7.55
N PHE A 79 -4.38 -8.01 7.12
CA PHE A 79 -4.77 -7.37 5.85
C PHE A 79 -4.39 -8.25 4.65
N TYR A 80 -3.11 -8.62 4.53
CA TYR A 80 -2.62 -9.48 3.45
C TYR A 80 -3.00 -10.97 3.58
N SER A 81 -3.80 -11.34 4.59
CA SER A 81 -4.46 -12.65 4.62
C SER A 81 -5.83 -12.64 3.90
N ARG A 82 -6.31 -11.47 3.46
CA ARG A 82 -7.59 -11.30 2.73
C ARG A 82 -7.50 -10.39 1.50
N VAL A 83 -6.47 -9.56 1.39
CA VAL A 83 -6.22 -8.68 0.23
C VAL A 83 -4.94 -9.10 -0.49
N GLU A 84 -5.02 -9.22 -1.80
CA GLU A 84 -3.87 -9.51 -2.67
C GLU A 84 -2.89 -8.35 -2.69
N ILE A 85 -1.61 -8.63 -2.39
CA ILE A 85 -0.54 -7.64 -2.27
C ILE A 85 -0.43 -6.78 -3.53
N ARG A 86 -0.58 -7.41 -4.71
CA ARG A 86 -0.50 -6.76 -6.03
C ARG A 86 -1.57 -5.69 -6.29
N ARG A 87 -2.66 -5.64 -5.52
CA ARG A 87 -3.73 -4.63 -5.67
C ARG A 87 -3.49 -3.35 -4.87
N THR A 88 -2.49 -3.29 -3.99
CA THR A 88 -2.31 -2.19 -3.03
C THR A 88 -0.86 -1.72 -2.97
N ASN A 89 -0.64 -0.44 -2.63
CA ASN A 89 0.71 0.06 -2.40
C ASN A 89 1.23 -0.38 -1.02
N PRO A 90 2.27 -1.24 -0.93
CA PRO A 90 2.70 -1.82 0.33
C PRO A 90 3.22 -0.80 1.34
N TYR A 91 3.88 0.26 0.88
CA TYR A 91 4.43 1.32 1.73
C TYR A 91 3.33 2.17 2.36
N LEU A 92 2.27 2.42 1.60
CA LEU A 92 1.07 3.08 2.11
C LEU A 92 0.40 2.20 3.17
N VAL A 93 0.20 0.90 2.93
CA VAL A 93 -0.39 -0.03 3.92
C VAL A 93 0.46 -0.15 5.19
N ILE A 94 1.80 -0.10 5.12
CA ILE A 94 2.65 -0.03 6.32
C ILE A 94 2.39 1.27 7.09
N THR A 95 2.30 2.40 6.38
CA THR A 95 2.06 3.72 6.95
C THR A 95 0.70 3.80 7.65
N THR A 96 -0.36 3.27 7.03
CA THR A 96 -1.71 3.21 7.63
C THR A 96 -1.76 2.27 8.83
N ALA A 97 -1.13 1.09 8.75
CA ALA A 97 -1.07 0.13 9.86
C ALA A 97 -0.38 0.71 11.09
N ILE A 98 0.71 1.47 10.90
CA ILE A 98 1.41 2.19 11.98
C ILE A 98 0.51 3.28 12.57
N TYR A 99 -0.13 4.13 11.75
CA TYR A 99 -1.03 5.18 12.24
C TYR A 99 -2.19 4.64 13.07
N LEU A 100 -2.82 3.56 12.60
CA LEU A 100 -3.92 2.89 13.30
C LEU A 100 -3.44 2.23 14.60
N ALA A 101 -2.29 1.56 14.60
CA ALA A 101 -1.76 0.93 15.81
C ALA A 101 -1.36 1.95 16.89
N CYS A 102 -0.75 3.08 16.49
CA CYS A 102 -0.48 4.20 17.41
C CYS A 102 -1.76 4.73 18.07
N LYS A 103 -2.87 4.84 17.33
CA LYS A 103 -4.17 5.22 17.93
C LYS A 103 -4.71 4.16 18.89
N MET A 104 -4.59 2.88 18.54
CA MET A 104 -5.19 1.77 19.30
C MET A 104 -4.39 1.38 20.56
N GLU A 105 -3.10 1.72 20.61
CA GLU A 105 -2.21 1.47 21.77
C GLU A 105 -1.96 2.76 22.56
N GLU A 106 -2.94 3.67 22.61
CA GLU A 106 -2.92 4.93 23.39
C GLU A 106 -1.60 5.72 23.25
N SER A 107 -1.04 5.74 22.04
CA SER A 107 0.20 6.43 21.68
C SER A 107 0.03 7.19 20.36
N PRO A 108 -0.99 8.09 20.27
CA PRO A 108 -1.37 8.74 19.03
C PRO A 108 -0.23 9.61 18.49
N GLN A 109 0.12 9.40 17.23
CA GLN A 109 1.14 10.18 16.51
C GLN A 109 0.48 11.03 15.42
N HIS A 110 0.93 12.28 15.28
CA HIS A 110 0.27 13.24 14.38
C HIS A 110 0.41 12.82 12.91
N ILE A 111 -0.70 12.76 12.17
CA ILE A 111 -0.73 12.17 10.81
C ILE A 111 0.28 12.84 9.86
N ARG A 112 0.44 14.18 9.91
CA ARG A 112 1.42 14.89 9.07
C ARG A 112 2.86 14.44 9.36
N LEU A 113 3.20 14.11 10.60
CA LEU A 113 4.55 13.67 10.97
C LEU A 113 4.83 12.26 10.43
N ILE A 114 3.87 11.33 10.57
CA ILE A 114 3.99 9.97 10.00
C ILE A 114 4.19 10.05 8.48
N VAL A 115 3.41 10.90 7.79
CA VAL A 115 3.50 11.06 6.33
C VAL A 115 4.81 11.69 5.89
N THR A 116 5.31 12.69 6.61
CA THR A 116 6.64 13.28 6.33
C THR A 116 7.75 12.24 6.50
N GLU A 117 7.75 11.47 7.59
CA GLU A 117 8.76 10.44 7.84
C GLU A 117 8.70 9.29 6.84
N ALA A 118 7.50 8.84 6.48
CA ALA A 118 7.29 7.79 5.48
C ALA A 118 7.72 8.27 4.07
N ARG A 119 7.39 9.51 3.70
CA ARG A 119 7.83 10.12 2.42
C ARG A 119 9.35 10.22 2.34
N GLN A 120 10.01 10.67 3.41
CA GLN A 120 11.47 10.75 3.44
C GLN A 120 12.14 9.37 3.33
N LEU A 121 11.49 8.29 3.78
CA LEU A 121 11.98 6.91 3.72
C LEU A 121 11.75 6.25 2.35
N TRP A 122 10.63 6.59 1.69
CA TRP A 122 10.19 5.99 0.42
C TRP A 122 9.74 7.05 -0.59
N GLN A 123 10.68 7.93 -0.96
CA GLN A 123 10.45 9.15 -1.75
C GLN A 123 9.73 8.87 -3.09
N ASP A 124 10.06 7.75 -3.75
CA ASP A 124 9.50 7.37 -5.06
C ASP A 124 8.13 6.69 -5.01
N PHE A 125 7.68 6.26 -3.82
CA PHE A 125 6.57 5.32 -3.66
C PHE A 125 5.35 5.88 -2.91
N ILE A 126 5.47 7.01 -2.21
CA ILE A 126 4.34 7.68 -1.55
C ILE A 126 3.95 8.93 -2.34
N GLY A 127 2.87 8.81 -3.11
CA GLY A 127 2.22 9.94 -3.79
C GLY A 127 1.72 11.00 -2.80
N LEU A 128 1.57 12.24 -3.28
CA LEU A 128 1.58 13.45 -2.44
C LEU A 128 0.49 13.56 -1.35
N ASP A 129 -0.60 12.81 -1.42
CA ASP A 129 -1.84 13.13 -0.71
C ASP A 129 -2.04 12.32 0.58
N THR A 130 -2.25 13.04 1.70
CA THR A 130 -2.64 12.46 2.98
C THR A 130 -4.02 11.77 2.94
N SER A 131 -4.87 12.09 1.97
CA SER A 131 -6.19 11.48 1.77
C SER A 131 -6.11 9.99 1.42
N ARG A 132 -5.09 9.57 0.67
CA ARG A 132 -4.91 8.17 0.23
C ARG A 132 -4.61 7.19 1.38
N ILE A 133 -4.30 7.69 2.58
CA ILE A 133 -4.19 6.88 3.81
C ILE A 133 -5.56 6.35 4.27
N GLY A 134 -6.66 7.00 3.88
CA GLY A 134 -8.01 6.49 4.09
C GLY A 134 -8.41 5.38 3.12
N ASP A 135 -7.83 5.37 1.91
CA ASP A 135 -8.14 4.39 0.86
C ASP A 135 -6.85 3.84 0.20
N PRO A 136 -6.33 2.70 0.69
CA PRO A 136 -5.16 2.04 0.12
C PRO A 136 -5.43 1.32 -1.21
N THR A 137 -6.67 1.30 -1.70
CA THR A 137 -7.10 0.61 -2.94
C THR A 137 -7.25 1.54 -4.14
N GLY A 138 -7.20 2.86 -3.93
CA GLY A 138 -7.31 3.85 -5.01
C GLY A 138 -6.18 3.77 -6.05
N PRO A 139 -6.46 4.09 -7.34
CA PRO A 139 -5.51 3.91 -8.43
C PRO A 139 -4.25 4.77 -8.28
N SER A 140 -3.09 4.19 -8.60
CA SER A 140 -1.79 4.88 -8.52
C SER A 140 -1.67 5.99 -9.58
N PRO A 141 -1.04 7.15 -9.26
CA PRO A 141 -1.00 8.31 -10.17
C PRO A 141 -0.37 8.05 -11.55
N ARG A 142 0.49 7.02 -11.66
CA ARG A 142 1.18 6.66 -12.91
C ARG A 142 0.25 6.19 -14.03
N SER A 143 -1.01 5.86 -13.72
CA SER A 143 -2.02 5.46 -14.74
C SER A 143 -2.62 6.62 -15.53
N ALA A 144 -2.41 7.88 -15.12
CA ALA A 144 -3.06 9.05 -15.73
C ALA A 144 -2.21 9.75 -16.80
N ALA A 145 -0.98 9.31 -17.06
CA ALA A 145 0.00 10.01 -17.88
C ALA A 145 0.08 9.53 -19.35
N SER A 146 -0.80 8.63 -19.80
CA SER A 146 -0.85 8.13 -21.18
C SER A 146 -1.89 8.86 -22.04
N SER A 147 -1.64 10.15 -22.26
CA SER A 147 -2.21 11.00 -23.31
C SER A 147 -1.30 12.23 -23.39
N PRO A 148 -0.70 12.57 -24.54
CA PRO A 148 -1.50 12.96 -25.71
C PRO A 148 -0.93 12.55 -27.09
N LEU A 149 -1.79 12.56 -28.12
CA LEU A 149 -1.37 12.93 -29.47
C LEU A 149 -2.52 13.57 -30.26
N SER A 150 -2.77 14.85 -30.00
CA SER A 150 -3.60 15.66 -30.91
C SER A 150 -2.85 15.85 -32.22
N THR A 151 -3.36 15.27 -33.30
CA THR A 151 -2.85 15.44 -34.66
C THR A 151 -3.03 16.88 -35.12
N ARG A 152 -1.93 17.64 -35.18
CA ARG A 152 -1.90 19.00 -35.76
C ARG A 152 -1.13 19.00 -37.08
N THR A 153 -1.85 18.69 -38.15
CA THR A 153 -1.46 18.87 -39.56
C THR A 153 -2.74 19.20 -40.33
N SER A 154 -2.80 20.14 -41.27
CA SER A 154 -1.78 21.07 -41.80
C SER A 154 -2.48 22.27 -42.46
N SER A 155 -1.71 23.32 -42.75
CA SER A 155 -2.18 24.60 -43.30
C SER A 155 -2.70 24.53 -44.74
N SER A 156 -3.70 25.36 -45.02
CA SER A 156 -4.12 25.90 -46.34
C SER A 156 -4.87 27.22 -46.04
N PRO A 157 -4.82 28.28 -46.88
CA PRO A 157 -5.03 28.18 -48.32
C PRO A 157 -4.07 28.98 -49.22
N SER A 158 -4.12 28.66 -50.51
CA SER A 158 -3.58 29.44 -51.63
C SER A 158 -4.44 30.67 -51.95
N GLN A 159 -3.82 31.84 -52.11
CA GLN A 159 -4.32 32.94 -52.96
C GLN A 159 -3.17 33.59 -53.73
N SER A 160 -3.50 34.29 -54.81
CA SER A 160 -2.64 34.59 -55.96
C SER A 160 -2.30 36.08 -56.14
N SER A 161 -1.28 36.36 -56.97
CA SER A 161 -1.07 37.62 -57.74
C SER A 161 -0.78 38.90 -56.91
N THR A 162 -0.05 39.94 -57.35
CA THR A 162 0.44 40.36 -58.68
C THR A 162 1.54 41.45 -58.54
N THR A 163 2.44 41.62 -59.54
CA THR A 163 3.26 42.84 -59.83
C THR A 163 4.25 43.27 -58.69
N THR A 164 5.39 43.96 -58.85
CA THR A 164 6.08 44.72 -59.91
C THR A 164 7.59 44.56 -59.61
N THR A 165 8.54 44.63 -60.53
CA THR A 165 8.52 45.22 -61.88
C THR A 165 8.98 44.22 -62.91
#